data_AF-A0A8T4YVI8-F1
#
_entry.id   AF-A0A8T4YVI8-F1
#
_cell.length_a   1.000
_cell.length_b   1.000
_cell.length_c   1.000
_cell.angle_alpha   90.00
_cell.angle_beta   90.00
_cell.angle_gamma   90.00
#
_symmetry.space_group_name_H-M   'P 1'
#
loop_
_entity.id
_entity.type
_entity.pdbx_description
1 polymer ?
#
loop_
_entity_poly.entity_id
_entity_poly.type
_entity_poly.pdbx_seq_one_letter_code
_entity_poly.pdbx_strand_id
1 'polypeptide(L)'
;MKALIIGSTTIDVINDTVRIGGTTYYGGLTLSRYLGDETHVLTTIDDNVSSYFYQTFHDLGISLHGVKCGGIPRFVIKNGKAVNVFVSECRIPAEVAEKLISVIKPDIIFLAPVYREIDIREYISLLESLRGFKALKVLDIQGLVRISTSKGIECFWYEDLL
;
A
#
# COMPACT_ATOMS: atom_id res chain seq x y z
N MET A 1 -1.50 -19.93 -3.51
CA MET A 1 -2.65 -19.03 -3.75
C MET A 1 -2.14 -17.82 -4.54
N LYS A 2 -3.01 -17.08 -5.24
CA LYS A 2 -2.65 -15.80 -5.85
C LYS A 2 -3.16 -14.63 -5.01
N ALA A 3 -2.25 -13.83 -4.50
CA ALA A 3 -2.55 -12.68 -3.65
C ALA A 3 -2.25 -11.36 -4.37
N LEU A 4 -3.14 -10.39 -4.20
CA LEU A 4 -2.90 -9.01 -4.63
C LEU A 4 -3.01 -8.07 -3.42
N ILE A 5 -1.96 -7.31 -3.15
CA ILE A 5 -1.97 -6.24 -2.14
C ILE A 5 -2.03 -4.89 -2.85
N ILE A 6 -2.96 -4.04 -2.45
CA ILE A 6 -3.15 -2.69 -2.98
C ILE A 6 -2.97 -1.70 -1.83
N GLY A 7 -1.96 -0.84 -1.95
CA GLY A 7 -1.59 0.14 -0.93
C GLY A 7 -0.22 0.74 -1.26
N SER A 8 0.35 1.57 -0.39
CA SER A 8 1.64 2.21 -0.65
C SER A 8 2.77 1.52 0.07
N THR A 9 3.86 1.38 -0.66
CA THR A 9 5.19 1.26 -0.10
C THR A 9 5.59 2.58 0.55
N THR A 10 6.40 2.51 1.59
CA THR A 10 6.93 3.68 2.28
C THR A 10 8.46 3.66 2.28
N ILE A 11 9.04 4.82 2.56
CA ILE A 11 10.44 4.90 2.96
C ILE A 11 10.49 5.07 4.48
N ASP A 12 11.04 4.08 5.17
CA ASP A 12 11.23 4.15 6.62
C ASP A 12 12.67 4.59 6.91
N VAL A 13 12.82 5.68 7.65
CA VAL A 13 14.10 6.18 8.14
C VAL A 13 14.26 5.78 9.60
N ILE A 14 15.16 4.83 9.85
CA ILE A 14 15.42 4.27 11.17
C ILE A 14 16.89 4.52 11.51
N ASN A 15 17.18 5.38 12.48
CA ASN A 15 18.55 5.73 12.89
C ASN A 15 19.46 6.02 11.67
N ASP A 16 19.02 6.95 10.80
CA ASP A 16 19.68 7.35 9.54
C ASP A 16 19.80 6.27 8.45
N THR A 17 19.27 5.07 8.68
CA THR A 17 19.16 4.02 7.67
C THR A 17 17.83 4.11 6.94
N VAL A 18 17.88 3.99 5.61
CA VAL A 18 16.70 3.96 4.74
C VAL A 18 16.28 2.52 4.46
N ARG A 19 15.00 2.21 4.67
CA ARG A 19 14.38 0.90 4.39
C ARG A 19 13.09 1.07 3.60
N ILE A 20 12.71 0.03 2.86
CA ILE A 20 11.36 -0.07 2.31
C ILE A 20 10.43 -0.49 3.45
N GLY A 21 9.33 0.22 3.61
CA GLY A 21 8.28 -0.11 4.55
C GLY A 21 6.91 -0.18 3.88
N GLY A 22 5.87 -0.10 4.71
CA GLY A 22 4.48 -0.15 4.30
C GLY A 22 3.93 -1.57 4.22
N THR A 23 2.60 -1.67 4.25
CA THR A 23 1.88 -2.96 4.29
C THR A 23 2.17 -3.80 3.04
N THR A 24 2.39 -3.16 1.90
CA THR A 24 2.76 -3.82 0.65
C THR A 24 4.10 -4.55 0.72
N TYR A 25 5.11 -3.98 1.38
CA TYR A 25 6.42 -4.62 1.54
C TYR A 25 6.37 -5.79 2.54
N TYR A 26 5.91 -5.54 3.77
CA TYR A 26 5.91 -6.58 4.81
C TYR A 26 4.89 -7.69 4.53
N GLY A 27 3.71 -7.33 4.03
CA GLY A 27 2.69 -8.29 3.60
C GLY A 27 3.17 -9.09 2.39
N GLY A 28 3.77 -8.41 1.40
CA GLY A 28 4.28 -9.06 0.20
C GLY A 28 5.40 -10.05 0.51
N LEU A 29 6.35 -9.65 1.37
CA LEU A 29 7.42 -10.51 1.87
C LEU A 29 6.86 -11.74 2.58
N THR A 30 5.86 -11.56 3.45
CA THR A 30 5.23 -12.64 4.21
C THR A 30 4.58 -13.67 3.28
N LEU A 31 3.71 -13.20 2.38
CA LEU A 31 2.99 -14.06 1.44
C LEU A 31 3.94 -14.79 0.48
N SER A 32 4.89 -14.07 -0.11
CA SER A 32 5.78 -14.65 -1.11
C SER A 32 6.83 -15.57 -0.50
N ARG A 33 7.59 -15.11 0.50
CA ARG A 33 8.77 -15.84 1.00
C ARG A 33 8.46 -16.87 2.07
N TYR A 34 7.47 -16.60 2.92
CA TYR A 34 7.19 -17.47 4.05
C TYR A 34 6.00 -18.41 3.80
N LEU A 35 5.05 -18.00 2.97
CA LEU A 35 3.87 -18.82 2.63
C LEU A 35 3.95 -19.43 1.22
N GLY A 36 4.84 -18.94 0.36
CA GLY A 36 5.05 -19.48 -0.99
C GLY A 36 3.95 -19.10 -1.99
N ASP A 37 3.21 -18.02 -1.73
CA ASP A 37 2.11 -17.57 -2.59
C ASP A 37 2.58 -16.72 -3.78
N GLU A 38 1.89 -16.85 -4.92
CA GLU A 38 2.06 -15.96 -6.07
C GLU A 38 1.57 -14.57 -5.66
N THR A 39 2.52 -13.66 -5.42
CA THR A 39 2.24 -12.37 -4.79
C THR A 39 2.41 -11.24 -5.77
N HIS A 40 1.37 -10.42 -5.89
CA HIS A 40 1.37 -9.19 -6.64
C HIS A 40 1.12 -8.00 -5.71
N VAL A 41 1.76 -6.88 -6.03
CA VAL A 41 1.63 -5.63 -5.26
C VAL A 41 1.32 -4.50 -6.22
N LEU A 42 0.25 -3.75 -5.96
CA LEU A 42 -0.05 -2.47 -6.59
C LEU A 42 0.27 -1.36 -5.60
N THR A 43 1.21 -0.49 -5.96
CA THR A 43 1.67 0.61 -5.10
C THR A 43 2.00 1.86 -5.89
N THR A 44 1.99 3.00 -5.21
CA THR A 44 2.66 4.20 -5.68
C THR A 44 4.18 4.00 -5.64
N ILE A 45 4.91 4.55 -6.60
CA ILE A 45 6.38 4.49 -6.68
C ILE A 45 6.91 5.87 -7.06
N ASP A 46 7.88 6.35 -6.30
CA ASP A 46 8.67 7.55 -6.60
C ASP A 46 9.76 7.19 -7.63
N ASP A 47 9.83 7.96 -8.72
CA ASP A 47 10.79 7.76 -9.82
C ASP A 47 12.24 7.72 -9.31
N ASN A 48 12.57 8.48 -8.25
CA ASN A 48 13.94 8.55 -7.70
C ASN A 48 14.39 7.26 -7.02
N VAL A 49 13.47 6.45 -6.53
CA VAL A 49 13.76 5.17 -5.83
C VAL A 49 13.16 3.95 -6.54
N SER A 50 12.54 4.17 -7.70
CA SER A 50 11.83 3.15 -8.48
C SER A 50 12.69 1.91 -8.74
N SER A 51 13.93 2.09 -9.20
CA SER A 51 14.85 0.99 -9.51
C SER A 51 15.15 0.13 -8.27
N TYR A 52 15.33 0.77 -7.12
CA TYR A 52 15.55 0.06 -5.86
C TYR A 52 14.34 -0.77 -5.45
N PHE A 53 13.12 -0.26 -5.65
CA PHE A 53 11.89 -0.97 -5.31
C PHE A 53 11.67 -2.14 -6.26
N TYR A 54 11.75 -1.92 -7.58
CA TYR A 54 11.60 -3.01 -8.54
C TYR A 54 12.62 -4.12 -8.33
N GLN A 55 13.89 -3.80 -8.11
CA GLN A 55 14.92 -4.80 -7.82
C GLN A 55 14.61 -5.56 -6.53
N THR A 56 14.27 -4.86 -5.45
CA THR A 56 13.97 -5.51 -4.16
C THR A 56 12.77 -6.45 -4.26
N PHE A 57 11.67 -6.01 -4.88
CA PHE A 57 10.48 -6.84 -5.03
C PHE A 57 10.71 -8.02 -5.99
N HIS A 58 11.46 -7.81 -7.07
CA HIS A 58 11.87 -8.88 -7.97
C HIS A 58 12.68 -9.95 -7.24
N ASP A 59 13.68 -9.54 -6.46
CA ASP A 59 14.52 -10.46 -5.68
C ASP A 59 13.69 -11.21 -4.66
N LEU A 60 12.62 -10.60 -4.12
CA LEU A 60 11.68 -11.25 -3.22
C LEU A 60 10.72 -12.23 -3.92
N GLY A 61 10.65 -12.27 -5.25
CA GLY A 61 9.68 -13.08 -5.99
C GLY A 61 8.27 -12.46 -6.03
N ILE A 62 8.19 -11.13 -5.90
CA ILE A 62 6.94 -10.39 -5.88
C ILE A 62 6.79 -9.60 -7.18
N SER A 63 5.64 -9.74 -7.83
CA SER A 63 5.29 -8.94 -9.02
C SER A 63 4.85 -7.54 -8.61
N LEU A 64 5.71 -6.54 -8.82
CA LEU A 64 5.45 -5.15 -8.48
C LEU A 64 4.78 -4.39 -9.64
N HIS A 65 3.62 -3.80 -9.36
CA HIS A 65 2.84 -2.95 -10.27
C HIS A 65 2.87 -1.52 -9.71
N GLY A 66 3.61 -0.64 -10.37
CA GLY A 66 3.83 0.72 -9.90
C GLY A 66 2.90 1.73 -10.56
N VAL A 67 2.25 2.57 -9.76
CA VAL A 67 1.67 3.84 -10.19
C VAL A 67 2.70 4.93 -9.93
N LYS A 68 3.17 5.59 -10.98
CA LYS A 68 4.18 6.64 -10.85
C LYS A 68 3.67 7.79 -10.00
N CYS A 69 4.52 8.31 -9.12
CA CYS A 69 4.24 9.48 -8.32
C CYS A 69 5.50 10.32 -8.06
N GLY A 70 5.32 11.61 -7.73
CA GLY A 70 6.42 12.54 -7.41
C GLY A 70 7.03 12.37 -6.01
N GLY A 71 6.56 11.40 -5.22
CA GLY A 71 7.10 11.04 -3.90
C GLY A 71 6.41 9.79 -3.39
N ILE A 72 6.79 9.30 -2.21
CA ILE A 72 6.02 8.28 -1.48
C ILE A 72 6.09 8.62 0.01
N PRO A 73 5.15 8.14 0.83
CA PRO A 73 5.17 8.45 2.26
C PRO A 73 6.50 8.04 2.89
N ARG A 74 7.12 8.97 3.62
CA ARG A 74 8.39 8.73 4.32
C ARG A 74 8.19 8.85 5.82
N PHE A 75 8.37 7.75 6.53
CA PHE A 75 8.22 7.68 7.98
C PHE A 75 9.58 7.84 8.64
N VAL A 76 9.66 8.72 9.65
CA VAL A 76 10.83 8.81 10.53
C VAL A 76 10.51 8.02 11.79
N ILE A 77 11.30 6.97 12.04
CA ILE A 77 11.08 6.05 13.16
C ILE A 77 12.21 6.23 14.16
N LYS A 78 11.85 6.51 15.42
CA LYS A 78 12.78 6.57 16.56
C LYS A 78 12.24 5.68 17.67
N ASN A 79 13.09 4.82 18.23
CA ASN A 79 12.73 3.89 19.31
C ASN A 79 11.47 3.06 18.99
N GLY A 80 11.35 2.58 17.74
CA GLY A 80 10.22 1.78 17.27
C GLY A 80 8.91 2.54 17.05
N LYS A 81 8.90 3.88 17.17
CA LYS A 81 7.71 4.71 16.94
C LYS A 81 7.91 5.65 15.76
N ALA A 82 6.90 5.78 14.92
CA ALA A 82 6.84 6.84 13.91
C ALA A 82 6.69 8.18 14.63
N VAL A 83 7.71 9.04 14.52
CA VAL A 83 7.74 10.37 15.14
C VAL A 83 7.48 11.49 14.14
N ASN A 84 7.58 11.20 12.85
CA ASN A 84 7.26 12.13 11.78
C ASN A 84 6.86 11.37 10.51
N VAL A 85 6.06 12.00 9.66
CA VAL A 85 5.74 11.52 8.32
C VAL A 85 5.86 12.66 7.32
N PHE A 86 6.60 12.44 6.25
CA PHE A 86 6.55 13.29 5.07
C PHE A 86 5.55 12.67 4.12
N VAL A 87 4.47 13.41 3.93
CA VAL A 87 3.35 13.02 3.08
C VAL A 87 3.60 13.38 1.64
N SER A 88 3.14 12.51 0.75
CA SER A 88 3.04 12.77 -0.68
C SER A 88 1.57 12.66 -1.08
N GLU A 89 1.13 13.48 -2.04
CA GLU A 89 -0.24 13.46 -2.56
C GLU A 89 -0.51 12.32 -3.57
N CYS A 90 0.29 11.26 -3.50
CA CYS A 90 0.16 10.14 -4.43
C CYS A 90 -1.17 9.45 -4.30
N ARG A 91 -1.69 9.04 -5.45
CA ARG A 91 -2.92 8.28 -5.52
C ARG A 91 -2.73 7.01 -6.34
N ILE A 92 -3.43 5.96 -5.94
CA ILE A 92 -3.70 4.76 -6.71
C ILE A 92 -5.14 4.90 -7.20
N PRO A 93 -5.35 5.25 -8.49
CA PRO A 93 -6.70 5.37 -9.02
C PRO A 93 -7.43 4.03 -8.96
N ALA A 94 -8.71 4.04 -8.58
CA ALA A 94 -9.51 2.82 -8.43
C ALA A 94 -9.57 2.00 -9.74
N GLU A 95 -9.66 2.65 -10.91
CA GLU A 95 -9.70 1.99 -12.20
C GLU A 95 -8.42 1.20 -12.52
N VAL A 96 -7.27 1.65 -12.01
CA VAL A 96 -6.01 0.92 -12.15
C VAL A 96 -6.06 -0.37 -11.32
N ALA A 97 -6.58 -0.28 -10.09
CA ALA A 97 -6.79 -1.43 -9.23
C ALA A 97 -7.77 -2.44 -9.86
N GLU A 98 -8.92 -1.98 -10.35
CA GLU A 98 -9.93 -2.83 -10.99
C GLU A 98 -9.41 -3.57 -12.21
N LYS A 99 -8.69 -2.85 -13.09
CA LYS A 99 -8.07 -3.44 -14.26
C LYS A 99 -7.08 -4.53 -13.85
N LEU A 100 -6.26 -4.25 -12.85
CA LEU A 100 -5.26 -5.19 -12.38
C LEU A 100 -5.90 -6.44 -11.75
N ILE A 101 -6.94 -6.26 -10.92
CA ILE A 101 -7.71 -7.36 -10.34
C ILE A 101 -8.31 -8.26 -11.43
N SER A 102 -8.83 -7.66 -12.51
CA SER A 102 -9.43 -8.39 -13.63
C SER A 102 -8.40 -9.21 -14.43
N VAL A 103 -7.16 -8.73 -14.52
CA VAL A 103 -6.05 -9.43 -15.22
C VAL A 103 -5.47 -10.54 -14.35
N ILE A 104 -5.13 -10.20 -13.10
CA ILE A 104 -4.48 -11.10 -12.16
C ILE A 104 -5.43 -12.23 -11.75
N LYS A 105 -6.71 -11.90 -11.52
CA LYS A 105 -7.74 -12.78 -10.95
C LYS A 105 -7.26 -13.41 -9.64
N PRO A 106 -6.94 -12.60 -8.62
CA PRO A 106 -6.41 -13.10 -7.36
C PRO A 106 -7.48 -13.89 -6.58
N ASP A 107 -7.02 -14.81 -5.74
CA ASP A 107 -7.86 -15.53 -4.78
C ASP A 107 -8.13 -14.67 -3.53
N ILE A 108 -7.19 -13.78 -3.20
CA ILE A 108 -7.28 -12.85 -2.08
C ILE A 108 -6.81 -11.44 -2.48
N ILE A 109 -7.56 -10.43 -2.06
CA ILE A 109 -7.27 -9.01 -2.29
C ILE A 109 -7.11 -8.35 -0.93
N PHE A 110 -5.94 -7.77 -0.69
CA PHE A 110 -5.69 -6.91 0.46
C PHE A 110 -5.81 -5.47 0.01
N LEU A 111 -6.81 -4.75 0.52
CA LEU A 111 -6.92 -3.31 0.39
C LEU A 111 -6.34 -2.69 1.66
N ALA A 112 -5.09 -2.25 1.57
CA ALA A 112 -4.29 -1.83 2.71
C ALA A 112 -3.59 -0.49 2.46
N PRO A 113 -4.35 0.59 2.29
CA PRO A 113 -3.78 1.93 2.26
C PRO A 113 -2.98 2.21 3.53
N VAL A 114 -1.86 2.91 3.38
CA VAL A 114 -0.94 3.29 4.45
C VAL A 114 -1.10 4.76 4.82
N TYR A 115 -1.36 5.63 3.84
CA TYR A 115 -1.50 7.06 4.05
C TYR A 115 -2.27 7.72 2.88
N ARG A 116 -3.59 7.55 2.86
CA ARG A 116 -4.56 8.23 1.97
C ARG A 116 -4.21 8.16 0.48
N GLU A 117 -3.50 7.14 0.05
CA GLU A 117 -3.18 6.90 -1.35
C GLU A 117 -4.37 6.44 -2.17
N ILE A 118 -5.49 6.10 -1.54
CA ILE A 118 -6.77 5.87 -2.22
C ILE A 118 -7.74 6.86 -1.60
N ASP A 119 -8.46 7.60 -2.44
CA ASP A 119 -9.52 8.46 -1.93
C ASP A 119 -10.62 7.61 -1.30
N ILE A 120 -11.25 8.11 -0.23
CA ILE A 120 -12.30 7.37 0.46
C ILE A 120 -13.47 7.00 -0.47
N ARG A 121 -13.89 7.92 -1.36
CA ARG A 121 -15.00 7.68 -2.29
C ARG A 121 -14.60 6.66 -3.35
N GLU A 122 -13.37 6.76 -3.83
CA GLU A 122 -12.80 5.77 -4.76
C GLU A 122 -12.64 4.40 -4.10
N TYR A 123 -12.27 4.34 -2.83
CA TYR A 123 -12.16 3.11 -2.06
C TYR A 123 -13.54 2.42 -1.92
N ILE A 124 -14.58 3.19 -1.61
CA ILE A 124 -15.96 2.68 -1.55
C ILE A 124 -16.41 2.20 -2.93
N SER A 125 -16.19 2.99 -3.98
CA SER A 125 -16.54 2.62 -5.36
C SER A 125 -15.83 1.34 -5.80
N LEU A 126 -14.55 1.19 -5.46
CA LEU A 126 -13.78 -0.04 -5.69
C LEU A 126 -14.40 -1.23 -4.95
N LEU A 127 -14.79 -1.08 -3.68
CA LEU A 127 -15.45 -2.17 -2.95
C LEU A 127 -16.77 -2.59 -3.60
N GLU A 128 -17.55 -1.64 -4.12
CA GLU A 128 -18.79 -1.92 -4.82
C GLU A 128 -18.56 -2.69 -6.13
N SER A 129 -17.56 -2.29 -6.92
CA SER A 129 -17.21 -2.98 -8.17
C SER A 129 -16.68 -4.39 -7.92
N LEU A 130 -16.07 -4.63 -6.75
CA LEU A 130 -15.54 -5.93 -6.36
C LEU A 130 -16.58 -6.93 -5.84
N ARG A 131 -17.85 -6.55 -5.70
CA ARG A 131 -18.93 -7.46 -5.24
C ARG A 131 -19.09 -8.70 -6.11
N GLY A 132 -18.84 -8.58 -7.42
CA GLY A 132 -18.94 -9.71 -8.38
C GLY A 132 -17.74 -10.66 -8.37
N PHE A 133 -16.64 -10.31 -7.70
CA PHE A 133 -15.43 -11.12 -7.68
C PHE A 133 -15.50 -12.16 -6.56
N LYS A 134 -15.03 -13.40 -6.81
CA LYS A 134 -15.00 -14.46 -5.80
C LYS A 134 -13.87 -14.33 -4.77
N ALA A 135 -12.87 -13.49 -5.04
CA ALA A 135 -11.72 -13.30 -4.16
C ALA A 135 -12.14 -12.94 -2.74
N LEU A 136 -11.42 -13.44 -1.73
CA LEU A 136 -11.53 -12.95 -0.35
C LEU A 136 -11.01 -11.51 -0.30
N LYS A 137 -11.73 -10.59 0.35
CA LYS A 137 -11.30 -9.20 0.53
C LYS A 137 -10.90 -8.98 1.98
N VAL A 138 -9.68 -8.50 2.19
CA VAL A 138 -9.13 -8.13 3.49
C VAL A 138 -8.92 -6.63 3.48
N LEU A 139 -9.49 -5.94 4.48
CA LEU A 139 -9.50 -4.48 4.54
C LEU A 139 -8.64 -4.01 5.72
N ASP A 140 -7.55 -3.32 5.42
CA ASP A 140 -6.77 -2.54 6.39
C ASP A 140 -7.00 -1.06 6.11
N ILE A 141 -8.03 -0.51 6.77
CA ILE A 141 -8.55 0.83 6.49
C ILE A 141 -7.76 1.93 7.20
N GLN A 142 -6.73 1.60 8.00
CA GLN A 142 -6.09 2.60 8.84
C GLN A 142 -5.49 3.75 8.02
N GLY A 143 -4.93 3.45 6.83
CA GLY A 143 -4.40 4.50 5.95
C GLY A 143 -5.45 5.46 5.40
N LEU A 144 -6.74 5.12 5.39
CA LEU A 144 -7.80 6.03 4.96
C LEU A 144 -8.05 7.17 5.96
N VAL A 145 -7.83 6.89 7.25
CA VAL A 145 -8.13 7.79 8.37
C VAL A 145 -6.89 8.46 8.95
N ARG A 146 -5.68 8.09 8.51
CA ARG A 146 -4.45 8.71 9.01
C ARG A 146 -4.30 10.15 8.55
N ILE A 147 -4.00 11.02 9.51
CA ILE A 147 -3.67 12.44 9.29
C ILE A 147 -2.36 12.78 10.00
N SER A 148 -1.64 13.75 9.45
CA SER A 148 -0.38 14.25 9.98
C SER A 148 -0.69 15.57 10.65
N THR A 149 -0.40 15.64 11.94
CA THR A 149 -0.58 16.82 12.77
C THR A 149 0.79 17.32 13.24
N SER A 150 0.83 18.46 13.92
CA SER A 150 2.05 18.94 14.56
C SER A 150 2.56 18.03 15.69
N LYS A 151 1.72 17.09 16.18
CA LYS A 151 2.04 16.14 17.25
C LYS A 151 2.46 14.76 16.74
N GLY A 152 2.35 14.52 15.43
CA GLY A 152 2.67 13.23 14.80
C GLY A 152 1.54 12.73 13.92
N ILE A 153 1.32 11.42 13.92
CA ILE A 153 0.29 10.76 13.12
C ILE A 153 -0.89 10.41 14.01
N GLU A 154 -2.07 10.85 13.62
CA GLU A 154 -3.33 10.62 14.31
C GLU A 154 -4.33 9.93 13.36
N CYS A 155 -5.35 9.27 13.91
CA CYS A 155 -6.46 8.74 13.13
C CYS A 155 -7.68 9.65 13.31
N PHE A 156 -8.22 10.16 12.21
CA PHE A 156 -9.45 10.95 12.18
C PHE A 156 -10.54 10.19 11.45
N TRP A 157 -11.58 9.79 12.18
CA TRP A 157 -12.72 9.05 11.64
C TRP A 157 -13.71 10.02 11.01
N TYR A 158 -14.03 9.80 9.74
CA TYR A 158 -15.11 10.51 9.06
C TYR A 158 -16.44 9.82 9.37
N GLU A 159 -17.51 10.58 9.57
CA GLU A 159 -18.86 10.00 9.76
C GLU A 159 -19.27 9.13 8.57
N ASP A 160 -18.79 9.45 7.36
CA ASP A 160 -19.04 8.68 6.13
C ASP A 160 -18.34 7.29 6.08
N LEU A 161 -17.49 6.95 7.07
CA LEU A 161 -16.86 5.62 7.20
C LEU A 161 -17.60 4.70 8.19
N LEU A 162 -18.60 5.22 8.91
CA LEU A 162 -19.41 4.50 9.90
C LEU A 162 -20.71 3.97 9.27
#